data_AF-A0A9X8VD00-F1
#
_entry.id   AF-A0A9X8VD00-F1
#
_cell.length_a   1.000
_cell.length_b   1.000
_cell.length_c   1.000
_cell.angle_alpha   90.00
_cell.angle_beta   90.00
_cell.angle_gamma   90.00
#
_symmetry.space_group_name_H-M   'P 1'
#
loop_
_entity.id
_entity.type
_entity.pdbx_description
1 polymer ?
#
loop_
_entity_poly.entity_id
_entity_poly.type
_entity_poly.pdbx_seq_one_letter_code
_entity_poly.pdbx_strand_id
1 'polypeptide(L)' 'MSKTYKIAAIPGDGIGREVLPEGIRVLQAAAARWDLSLE' A
#
# COMPACT_ATOMS: atom_id res chain seq x y z
N MET A 1 -17.74 6.11 10.01
CA MET A 1 -16.47 5.37 9.88
C MET A 1 -15.92 5.64 8.49
N SER A 2 -14.66 6.02 8.36
CA SER A 2 -14.00 6.09 7.04
C SER A 2 -14.01 4.69 6.41
N LYS A 3 -14.21 4.60 5.11
CA LYS A 3 -14.14 3.33 4.39
C LYS A 3 -12.69 2.82 4.45
N THR A 4 -12.48 1.64 5.00
CA THR A 4 -11.17 0.98 5.01
C THR A 4 -11.01 0.16 3.73
N TYR A 5 -9.90 0.35 3.03
CA TYR A 5 -9.54 -0.39 1.82
C TYR A 5 -8.58 -1.52 2.18
N LYS A 6 -9.03 -2.76 2.05
CA LYS A 6 -8.21 -3.95 2.28
C LYS A 6 -7.45 -4.30 1.01
N ILE A 7 -6.12 -4.28 1.04
CA ILE A 7 -5.26 -4.49 -0.14
C ILE A 7 -4.30 -5.65 0.11
N ALA A 8 -4.46 -6.73 -0.65
CA ALA A 8 -3.51 -7.83 -0.63
C ALA A 8 -2.24 -7.47 -1.42
N ALA A 9 -1.16 -7.18 -0.72
CA ALA A 9 0.15 -6.92 -1.31
C ALA A 9 0.89 -8.23 -1.60
N ILE A 10 0.88 -8.67 -2.87
CA ILE A 10 1.48 -9.94 -3.30
C ILE A 10 2.71 -9.63 -4.17
N PRO A 11 3.94 -9.97 -3.74
CA PRO A 11 5.15 -9.57 -4.45
C PRO A 11 5.37 -10.31 -5.78
N GLY A 12 4.82 -11.51 -5.97
CA GLY A 12 5.12 -12.33 -7.14
C GLY A 12 6.59 -12.77 -7.19
N ASP A 13 7.16 -12.85 -8.40
CA ASP A 13 8.53 -13.32 -8.67
C ASP A 13 9.50 -12.17 -9.05
N GLY A 14 10.78 -12.50 -9.22
CA GLY A 14 11.82 -11.54 -9.61
C GLY A 14 12.03 -10.46 -8.54
N ILE A 15 12.06 -9.20 -8.95
CA ILE A 15 12.31 -8.05 -8.05
C ILE A 15 11.10 -7.64 -7.19
N GLY A 16 10.03 -8.45 -7.19
CA GLY A 16 8.80 -8.14 -6.47
C GLY A 16 8.98 -7.87 -4.98
N ARG A 17 9.93 -8.55 -4.33
CA ARG A 17 10.22 -8.38 -2.89
C ARG A 17 10.98 -7.07 -2.62
N GLU A 18 11.70 -6.57 -3.60
CA GLU A 18 12.53 -5.37 -3.56
C GLU A 18 11.77 -4.11 -3.95
N VAL A 19 10.66 -4.21 -4.69
CA VAL A 19 9.86 -3.05 -5.14
C VAL A 19 8.54 -2.88 -4.38
N LEU A 20 7.98 -3.97 -3.85
CA LEU A 20 6.72 -3.91 -3.11
C LEU A 20 6.79 -2.99 -1.87
N PRO A 21 7.86 -3.00 -1.06
CA PRO A 21 7.98 -2.09 0.08
C PRO A 21 7.90 -0.61 -0.31
N GLU A 22 8.44 -0.23 -1.46
CA GLU A 22 8.46 1.12 -2.01
C GLU A 22 7.05 1.54 -2.44
N GLY A 23 6.31 0.64 -3.08
CA GLY A 23 4.89 0.85 -3.39
C GLY A 23 4.05 1.08 -2.14
N ILE A 24 4.30 0.30 -1.07
CA ILE A 24 3.63 0.47 0.23
C ILE A 24 3.95 1.85 0.83
N ARG A 25 5.20 2.33 0.76
CA ARG A 25 5.56 3.68 1.26
C ARG A 25 4.80 4.79 0.53
N VAL A 26 4.63 4.65 -0.79
CA VAL A 26 3.84 5.61 -1.60
C VAL A 26 2.37 5.57 -1.20
N LEU A 27 1.80 4.37 -0.99
CA LEU A 27 0.41 4.22 -0.54
C LEU A 27 0.19 4.84 0.84
N GLN A 28 1.13 4.67 1.78
CA GLN A 28 1.08 5.30 3.09
C GLN A 28 1.12 6.84 2.99
N ALA A 29 2.00 7.39 2.14
CA ALA A 29 2.06 8.83 1.90
C ALA A 29 0.76 9.37 1.28
N ALA A 30 0.18 8.64 0.33
CA ALA A 30 -1.12 8.98 -0.25
C ALA A 30 -2.23 8.92 0.80
N ALA A 31 -2.25 7.87 1.63
CA ALA A 31 -3.24 7.71 2.69
C ALA A 31 -3.21 8.88 3.68
N ALA A 32 -2.01 9.30 4.11
CA ALA A 32 -1.85 10.45 4.98
C ALA A 32 -2.30 11.77 4.33
N ARG A 33 -2.03 11.96 3.02
CA ARG A 33 -2.39 13.18 2.30
C ARG A 33 -3.89 13.32 2.05
N TRP A 34 -4.58 12.20 1.85
CA TRP A 34 -5.97 12.18 1.38
C TRP A 34 -6.95 11.59 2.41
N ASP A 35 -6.50 11.38 3.65
CA ASP A 35 -7.30 10.79 4.74
C ASP A 35 -7.92 9.44 4.37
N LEU A 36 -7.12 8.57 3.74
CA LEU A 36 -7.54 7.21 3.39
C LEU A 36 -7.15 6.24 4.50
N SER A 37 -8.03 5.27 4.78
CA SER A 37 -7.73 4.16 5.69
C SER A 37 -7.37 2.91 4.88
N LEU A 38 -6.17 2.38 5.07
CA LEU A 38 -5.65 1.18 4.38
C LEU A 38 -5.44 0.04 5.39
N GLU A 39 -5.76 -1.18 4.99
CA GLU A 39 -5.51 -2.43 5.73
C GLU A 39 -4.83 -3.47 4.84
#